data_AF-A0AA50HTZ5-F1
#
_entry.id   AF-A0AA50HTZ5-F1
#
_cell.length_a   1.000
_cell.length_b   1.000
_cell.length_c   1.000
_cell.angle_alpha   90.00
_cell.angle_beta   90.00
_cell.angle_gamma   90.00
#
_symmetry.space_group_name_H-M   'P 1'
#
loop_
_entity.id
_entity.type
_entity.pdbx_description
1 polymer ?
#
loop_
_entity_poly.entity_id
_entity_poly.type
_entity_poly.pdbx_seq_one_letter_code
_entity_poly.pdbx_strand_id
1 'polypeptide(L)'
;MELFQFTQRLAETNGAIVTLLHVCPHNTSPQQVQAFKTEMERFLNQCQATADYPIKVICHDDAAKVLVRVSHTFDLVVLRSFRRRSVGE
;
A
#
# COMPACT_ATOMS: atom_id res chain seq x y z
N MET A 1 2.33 2.51 11.66
CA MET A 1 1.33 1.71 12.39
C MET A 1 -0.06 2.35 12.36
N GLU A 2 -0.19 3.65 12.61
CA GLU A 2 -1.49 4.36 12.66
C GLU A 2 -2.36 4.20 11.40
N LEU A 3 -1.76 4.31 10.20
CA LEU A 3 -2.48 4.16 8.93
C LEU A 3 -3.15 2.78 8.79
N PHE A 4 -2.44 1.73 9.20
CA PHE A 4 -2.93 0.36 9.10
C PHE A 4 -4.13 0.12 10.03
N GLN A 5 -4.04 0.59 11.28
CA GLN A 5 -5.15 0.48 12.24
C GLN A 5 -6.39 1.26 11.78
N PHE A 6 -6.18 2.42 11.15
CA PHE A 6 -7.26 3.18 10.54
C PHE A 6 -7.93 2.39 9.41
N THR A 7 -7.16 1.85 8.46
CA THR A 7 -7.71 1.07 7.34
C THR A 7 -8.39 -0.20 7.81
N GLN A 8 -7.89 -0.83 8.89
CA GLN A 8 -8.50 -2.02 9.48
C GLN A 8 -9.89 -1.72 10.04
N ARG A 9 -10.02 -0.68 10.88
CA ARG A 9 -11.33 -0.29 11.41
C ARG A 9 -12.27 0.14 10.30
N LEU A 10 -11.77 0.83 9.28
CA LEU A 10 -12.57 1.25 8.13
C LEU A 10 -13.11 0.03 7.36
N ALA A 11 -12.27 -0.97 7.13
CA ALA A 11 -12.64 -2.23 6.49
C ALA A 11 -13.70 -2.98 7.31
N GLU A 12 -13.45 -3.18 8.60
CA GLU A 12 -14.35 -3.89 9.52
C GLU A 12 -15.71 -3.20 9.64
N THR A 13 -15.73 -1.86 9.75
CA THR A 13 -16.96 -1.09 9.95
C THR A 13 -17.84 -1.08 8.70
N ASN A 14 -17.23 -1.07 7.50
CA ASN A 14 -17.96 -0.88 6.25
C ASN A 14 -18.02 -2.15 5.38
N GLY A 15 -17.49 -3.28 5.85
CA GLY A 15 -17.36 -4.50 5.06
C GLY A 15 -16.51 -4.31 3.80
N ALA A 16 -15.53 -3.40 3.85
CA ALA A 16 -14.71 -3.05 2.69
C ALA A 16 -13.48 -3.95 2.56
N ILE A 17 -13.00 -4.11 1.32
CA ILE A 17 -11.77 -4.85 1.02
C ILE A 17 -10.63 -3.83 0.88
N VAL A 18 -9.55 -4.01 1.64
CA VAL A 18 -8.39 -3.12 1.60
C VAL A 18 -7.24 -3.78 0.85
N THR A 19 -6.88 -3.23 -0.30
CA THR A 19 -5.70 -3.66 -1.06
C THR A 19 -4.48 -2.85 -0.64
N LEU A 20 -3.38 -3.53 -0.29
CA LEU A 20 -2.08 -2.92 -0.08
C LEU A 20 -1.35 -2.79 -1.42
N LEU A 21 -1.17 -1.55 -1.89
CA LEU A 21 -0.46 -1.26 -3.13
C LEU A 21 0.97 -0.79 -2.85
N HIS A 22 1.94 -1.43 -3.49
CA HIS A 22 3.32 -0.96 -3.56
C HIS A 22 3.71 -0.70 -5.01
N VAL A 23 4.31 0.46 -5.27
CA VAL A 23 4.92 0.79 -6.56
C VAL A 23 6.43 0.74 -6.37
N CYS A 24 7.10 -0.11 -7.15
CA CYS A 24 8.54 -0.27 -7.12
C CYS A 24 9.17 0.14 -8.46
N PRO A 25 10.48 0.49 -8.49
CA PRO A 25 11.17 0.82 -9.73
C PRO A 25 11.10 -0.29 -10.79
N HIS A 26 11.16 0.06 -12.08
CA HIS A 26 11.03 -0.90 -13.18
C HIS A 26 12.09 -2.03 -13.17
N ASN A 27 13.25 -1.78 -12.54
CA ASN A 27 14.37 -2.73 -12.46
C ASN A 27 14.31 -3.66 -11.24
N THR A 28 13.22 -3.61 -10.46
CA THR A 28 13.03 -4.50 -9.31
C THR A 28 12.88 -5.94 -9.80
N SER A 29 13.74 -6.84 -9.32
CA SER A 29 13.72 -8.24 -9.72
C SER A 29 12.50 -8.97 -9.16
N PRO A 30 12.04 -10.06 -9.81
CA PRO A 30 10.94 -10.88 -9.27
C PRO A 30 11.22 -11.40 -7.86
N GLN A 31 12.48 -11.72 -7.54
CA GLN A 31 12.89 -12.16 -6.22
C GLN A 31 12.73 -11.05 -5.17
N GLN A 32 13.05 -9.80 -5.52
CA GLN A 32 12.84 -8.64 -4.64
C GLN A 32 11.35 -8.37 -4.43
N VAL A 33 10.53 -8.47 -5.48
CA VAL A 33 9.06 -8.36 -5.37
C VAL A 33 8.50 -9.43 -4.44
N GLN A 34 8.97 -10.67 -4.57
CA GLN A 34 8.51 -11.76 -3.72
C GLN A 34 8.95 -11.58 -2.26
N ALA A 35 10.20 -11.16 -2.04
CA ALA A 35 10.70 -10.86 -0.69
C ALA A 35 9.86 -9.76 -0.02
N PHE A 36 9.50 -8.71 -0.76
CA PHE A 36 8.61 -7.65 -0.27
C PHE A 36 7.23 -8.18 0.10
N LYS A 37 6.61 -9.01 -0.76
CA LYS A 37 5.31 -9.62 -0.45
C LYS A 37 5.35 -10.45 0.84
N THR A 38 6.37 -11.30 0.98
CA THR A 38 6.55 -12.12 2.19
C THR A 38 6.80 -11.27 3.45
N GLU A 39 7.49 -10.14 3.32
CA GLU A 39 7.64 -9.19 4.44
C GLU A 39 6.31 -8.52 4.81
N MET A 40 5.51 -8.16 3.81
CA MET A 40 4.19 -7.55 4.04
C MET A 40 3.21 -8.54 4.68
N GLU A 41 3.23 -9.82 4.26
CA GLU A 41 2.47 -10.89 4.91
C GLU A 41 2.89 -11.07 6.37
N ARG A 42 4.20 -11.04 6.66
CA ARG A 42 4.70 -11.07 8.05
C ARG A 42 4.20 -9.88 8.85
N PHE A 43 4.22 -8.67 8.28
CA PHE A 43 3.69 -7.48 8.92
C PHE A 43 2.19 -7.58 9.23
N LEU A 44 1.39 -8.08 8.27
CA LEU A 44 -0.04 -8.31 8.45
C LEU A 44 -0.32 -9.30 9.59
N ASN A 45 0.44 -10.40 9.64
CA ASN A 45 0.35 -11.39 10.72
C ASN A 45 0.70 -10.78 12.09
N GLN A 46 1.75 -9.96 12.17
CA GLN A 46 2.13 -9.26 13.41
C GLN A 46 1.06 -8.27 13.87
N CYS A 47 0.38 -7.62 12.94
CA CYS A 47 -0.71 -6.69 13.26
C CYS A 47 -2.04 -7.39 13.59
N GLN A 48 -2.08 -8.74 13.55
CA GLN A 48 -3.31 -9.52 13.74
C GLN A 48 -4.43 -9.04 12.81
N ALA A 49 -4.08 -8.84 11.53
CA ALA A 49 -5.03 -8.43 10.51
C ALA A 49 -6.20 -9.44 10.45
N THR A 50 -7.41 -8.96 10.72
CA THR A 50 -8.65 -9.74 10.76
C THR A 50 -9.33 -9.85 9.40
N ALA A 51 -9.11 -8.87 8.53
CA ALA A 51 -9.62 -8.81 7.16
C ALA A 51 -8.59 -9.36 6.16
N ASP A 52 -9.06 -9.77 4.98
CA ASP A 52 -8.18 -10.09 3.85
C ASP A 52 -7.56 -8.81 3.27
N TYR A 53 -6.24 -8.81 3.10
CA TYR A 53 -5.46 -7.69 2.57
C TYR A 53 -4.68 -8.11 1.32
N PRO A 54 -5.30 -8.06 0.13
CA PRO A 54 -4.60 -8.35 -1.11
C PRO A 54 -3.36 -7.45 -1.27
N ILE A 55 -2.20 -8.06 -1.54
CA ILE A 55 -0.95 -7.32 -1.76
C ILE A 55 -0.69 -7.21 -3.27
N LYS A 56 -0.74 -5.98 -3.78
CA LYS A 56 -0.45 -5.66 -5.19
C LYS A 56 0.88 -4.93 -5.29
N VAL A 57 1.77 -5.45 -6.13
CA VAL A 57 3.05 -4.80 -6.45
C VAL A 57 3.05 -4.45 -7.93
N ILE A 58 3.37 -3.19 -8.26
CA ILE A 58 3.44 -2.69 -9.62
C ILE A 58 4.83 -2.11 -9.87
N CYS A 59 5.56 -2.64 -10.86
CA CYS A 59 6.83 -2.07 -11.29
C CYS A 59 6.58 -0.89 -12.23
N HIS A 60 6.90 0.33 -11.79
CA HIS A 60 6.76 1.56 -12.57
C HIS A 60 7.59 2.70 -11.93
N ASP A 61 8.20 3.54 -12.75
CA ASP A 61 9.09 4.59 -12.25
C ASP A 61 8.36 5.83 -11.72
N ASP A 62 7.12 6.02 -12.16
CA ASP A 62 6.26 7.12 -11.72
C ASP A 62 5.13 6.58 -10.85
N ALA A 63 5.34 6.63 -9.53
CA ALA A 63 4.35 6.19 -8.55
C ALA A 63 3.07 7.04 -8.57
N ALA A 64 3.17 8.34 -8.87
CA ALA A 64 2.01 9.22 -8.91
C ALA A 64 1.08 8.85 -10.06
N LYS A 65 1.62 8.59 -11.26
CA LYS A 65 0.84 8.09 -12.39
C LYS A 65 0.16 6.76 -12.09
N VAL A 66 0.85 5.84 -11.42
CA VAL A 66 0.24 4.57 -11.01
C VAL A 66 -0.89 4.80 -10.02
N LEU A 67 -0.70 5.64 -9.00
CA LEU A 67 -1.72 5.93 -8.01
C LEU A 67 -2.98 6.55 -8.64
N VAL A 68 -2.83 7.54 -9.53
CA VAL A 68 -3.96 8.13 -10.26
C VAL A 68 -4.67 7.10 -11.15
N ARG A 69 -3.91 6.28 -11.86
CA ARG A 69 -4.50 5.22 -12.71
C ARG A 69 -5.29 4.22 -11.87
N VAL A 70 -4.72 3.78 -10.76
CA VAL A 70 -5.32 2.76 -9.90
C VAL A 70 -6.49 3.33 -9.11
N SER A 71 -6.49 4.62 -8.74
CA SER A 71 -7.60 5.23 -8.00
C SER A 71 -8.93 5.16 -8.74
N HIS A 72 -8.94 5.02 -10.06
CA HIS A 72 -10.17 4.83 -10.84
C HIS A 72 -10.84 3.47 -10.62
N THR A 73 -10.15 2.49 -10.01
CA THR A 73 -10.68 1.15 -9.75
C THR A 73 -10.96 0.90 -8.27
N PHE A 74 -10.87 1.93 -7.42
CA PHE A 74 -11.08 1.84 -5.98
C PHE A 74 -11.99 2.97 -5.51
N ASP A 75 -12.84 2.70 -4.52
CA ASP A 75 -13.76 3.70 -3.95
C ASP A 75 -13.02 4.74 -3.09
N LEU A 76 -11.89 4.35 -2.49
CA LEU A 76 -11.09 5.19 -1.61
C LEU A 76 -9.60 4.87 -1.73
N VAL A 77 -8.78 5.91 -1.77
CA VAL A 77 -7.31 5.79 -1.69
C VAL A 77 -6.84 6.45 -0.40
N VAL A 78 -6.13 5.67 0.42
CA VAL A 78 -5.57 6.12 1.69
C VAL A 78 -4.05 6.20 1.56
N LEU A 79 -3.49 7.39 1.70
CA LEU A 79 -2.04 7.64 1.62
C LEU A 79 -1.55 8.25 2.92
N ARG A 80 -0.35 7.86 3.36
CA ARG A 80 0.35 8.62 4.40
C ARG A 80 0.76 9.97 3.84
N SER A 81 0.51 11.04 4.60
CA SER A 81 1.08 12.33 4.28
C SER A 81 2.60 12.30 4.51
N PHE A 82 3.36 12.64 3.48
CA PHE A 82 4.78 12.94 3.62
C PHE A 82 4.97 14.44 3.43
N ARG A 83 5.29 15.16 4.50
CA ARG A 83 5.77 16.53 4.35
C ARG A 83 7.20 16.46 3.81
N ARG A 84 7.37 16.73 2.51
CA ARG A 84 8.68 17.15 2.00
C ARG A 84 8.97 18.49 2.66
N ARG A 85 9.94 18.54 3.57
CA ARG A 85 10.60 19.82 3.87
C ARG A 85 11.34 20.18 2.58
N SER A 86 10.74 21.03 1.76
CA SER A 86 11.54 21.85 0.86
C SER A 86 12.39 22.70 1.80
N VAL A 87 13.67 22.38 1.90
CA VAL A 87 14.65 23.35 2.39
C VAL A 87 14.46 24.55 1.47
N GLY A 88 13.94 25.64 2.03
CA GLY A 88 13.96 26.91 1.34
C GLY A 88 15.40 27.36 1.35
N GLU A 89 16.07 27.21 0.21
CA GLU A 89 17.33 27.86 -0.15
C GLU A 89 17.25 28.24 -1.63
#